data_AF-A0A8X7WAR1-F1
#
_entry.id   AF-A0A8X7WAR1-F1
#
_cell.length_a   1.000
_cell.length_b   1.000
_cell.length_c   1.000
_cell.angle_alpha   90.00
_cell.angle_beta   90.00
_cell.angle_gamma   90.00
#
_symmetry.space_group_name_H-M   'P 1'
#
loop_
_entity.id
_entity.type
_entity.pdbx_description
1 polymer ?
#
loop_
_entity_poly.entity_id
_entity_poly.type
_entity_poly.pdbx_seq_one_letter_code
_entity_poly.pdbx_strand_id
1 'polypeptide(L)'
;MFGKDWIYTVHPDKYSIVLTKFMMMKQDYLFQYSCNGGVEMQEIVDQMRKCEDILMNFIAADKLRAGPIMVGAERVRDWGDAHARNEEEKGENGSGTQEEER
;
A
#
# COMPACT_ATOMS: atom_id res chain seq x y z
N MET A 1 -6.71 30.34 -14.28
CA MET A 1 -6.11 29.25 -13.48
C MET A 1 -6.17 28.00 -14.34
N PHE A 2 -5.04 27.56 -14.91
CA PHE A 2 -5.00 26.28 -15.60
C PHE A 2 -4.98 25.19 -14.53
N GLY A 3 -6.05 24.38 -14.48
CA GLY A 3 -6.07 23.18 -13.65
C GLY A 3 -4.94 22.27 -14.10
N LYS A 4 -4.17 21.75 -13.15
CA LYS A 4 -3.23 20.67 -13.46
C LYS A 4 -4.06 19.43 -13.75
N ASP A 5 -4.03 18.97 -14.99
CA ASP A 5 -4.59 17.67 -15.35
C ASP A 5 -3.71 16.58 -14.72
N TRP A 6 -4.32 15.74 -13.89
CA TRP A 6 -3.62 14.61 -13.28
C TRP A 6 -3.77 13.39 -14.19
N ILE A 7 -2.66 12.82 -14.61
CA ILE A 7 -2.63 11.59 -15.40
C ILE A 7 -2.30 10.45 -14.46
N TYR A 8 -3.17 9.44 -14.41
CA TYR A 8 -2.86 8.18 -13.75
C TYR A 8 -1.86 7.41 -14.61
N THR A 9 -0.60 7.35 -14.15
CA THR A 9 0.46 6.60 -14.83
C THR A 9 0.81 5.36 -14.02
N VAL A 10 0.62 4.17 -14.61
CA VAL A 10 1.10 2.91 -14.06
C VAL A 10 2.50 2.64 -14.61
N HIS A 11 3.44 2.36 -13.73
CA HIS A 11 4.78 1.92 -14.10
C HIS A 11 5.12 0.68 -13.27
N PRO A 12 5.67 -0.40 -13.86
CA PRO A 12 5.88 -1.67 -13.16
C PRO A 12 6.71 -1.53 -11.88
N ASP A 13 7.69 -0.63 -11.89
CA ASP A 13 8.61 -0.43 -10.76
C ASP A 13 8.30 0.82 -9.90
N LYS A 14 7.12 1.44 -10.05
CA LYS A 14 6.77 2.62 -9.25
C LYS A 14 5.48 2.41 -8.48
N TYR A 15 5.53 2.81 -7.22
CA TYR A 15 4.41 2.73 -6.29
C TYR A 15 4.12 4.11 -5.72
N SER A 16 2.83 4.44 -5.63
CA SER A 16 2.34 5.70 -5.07
C SER A 16 1.75 5.54 -3.67
N ILE A 17 1.48 4.30 -3.26
CA ILE A 17 0.83 3.95 -1.98
C ILE A 17 1.57 2.75 -1.38
N VAL A 18 1.74 2.76 -0.05
CA VAL A 18 2.19 1.61 0.74
C VAL A 18 1.09 1.21 1.71
N LEU A 19 0.82 -0.09 1.86
CA LEU A 19 -0.22 -0.57 2.78
C LEU A 19 0.20 -0.33 4.23
N THR A 20 -0.72 0.18 5.05
CA THR A 20 -0.51 0.42 6.49
C THR A 20 -0.26 -0.86 7.28
N LYS A 21 -0.65 -2.02 6.73
CA LYS A 21 -0.41 -3.35 7.31
C LYS A 21 1.04 -3.57 7.72
N PHE A 22 2.00 -3.08 6.93
CA PHE A 22 3.42 -3.13 7.27
C PHE A 22 4.12 -1.84 6.82
N MET A 23 3.65 -0.71 7.35
CA MET A 23 4.26 0.60 7.12
C MET A 23 4.97 1.09 8.38
N MET A 24 6.15 1.67 8.21
CA MET A 24 6.82 2.45 9.27
C MET A 24 6.75 3.94 8.91
N MET A 25 6.25 4.75 9.83
CA MET A 25 6.12 6.19 9.62
C MET A 25 6.24 6.96 10.94
N LYS A 26 6.45 8.29 10.84
CA LYS A 26 6.48 9.18 12.00
C LYS A 26 5.10 9.24 12.68
N GLN A 27 5.09 9.14 14.01
CA GLN A 27 3.85 9.12 14.81
C GLN A 27 2.94 10.34 14.58
N ASP A 28 3.50 11.51 14.25
CA ASP A 28 2.73 12.73 13.96
C ASP A 28 1.71 12.54 12.83
N TYR A 29 1.94 11.62 11.89
CA TYR A 29 0.98 11.32 10.82
C TYR A 29 -0.24 10.57 11.34
N LEU A 30 -0.08 9.70 12.35
CA LEU A 30 -1.20 9.07 13.02
C LEU A 30 -2.04 10.10 13.78
N PHE A 31 -1.39 11.04 14.49
CA PHE A 31 -2.12 12.13 15.15
C PHE A 31 -2.92 12.95 14.14
N GLN A 32 -2.33 13.26 12.99
CA GLN A 32 -3.07 13.96 11.96
C GLN A 32 -4.21 13.15 11.39
N TYR A 33 -3.98 11.88 11.08
CA TYR A 33 -5.02 10.98 10.62
C TYR A 33 -6.20 10.95 11.59
N SER A 34 -5.94 10.87 12.90
CA SER A 34 -7.00 10.74 13.92
C SER A 34 -7.67 12.05 14.33
N CYS A 35 -6.92 13.16 14.41
CA CYS A 35 -7.42 14.41 15.01
C CYS A 35 -7.59 15.57 14.02
N ASN A 36 -6.82 15.60 12.93
CA ASN A 36 -6.80 16.73 11.99
C ASN A 36 -7.14 16.35 10.54
N GLY A 37 -7.41 15.07 10.26
CA GLY A 37 -7.52 14.49 8.91
C GLY A 37 -8.81 14.82 8.16
N GLY A 38 -9.65 15.70 8.73
CA GLY A 38 -10.99 15.99 8.23
C GLY A 38 -11.98 14.89 8.62
N VAL A 39 -13.00 15.27 9.39
CA VAL A 39 -14.04 14.35 9.88
C VAL A 39 -14.74 13.63 8.72
N GLU A 40 -14.99 14.35 7.63
CA GLU A 40 -15.66 13.80 6.43
C GLU A 40 -14.88 12.66 5.78
N MET A 41 -13.54 12.75 5.70
CA MET A 41 -12.73 11.69 5.10
C MET A 41 -12.65 10.45 6.02
N GLN A 42 -12.63 10.65 7.34
CA GLN A 42 -12.70 9.56 8.31
C GLN A 42 -14.06 8.85 8.24
N GLU A 43 -15.15 9.60 8.13
CA GLU A 43 -16.49 9.02 7.97
C GLU A 43 -16.59 8.12 6.73
N ILE A 44 -15.97 8.51 5.61
CA ILE A 44 -15.90 7.67 4.41
C ILE A 44 -15.14 6.37 4.69
N VAL A 45 -13.98 6.45 5.34
CA VAL A 45 -13.19 5.25 5.69
C VAL A 45 -13.99 4.33 6.62
N ASP A 46 -14.66 4.89 7.62
CA ASP A 46 -15.47 4.14 8.58
C ASP A 46 -16.68 3.48 7.91
N GLN A 47 -17.37 4.19 7.01
CA GLN A 47 -18.50 3.67 6.25
C GLN A 47 -18.07 2.53 5.30
N MET A 48 -16.95 2.70 4.62
CA MET A 48 -16.42 1.70 3.69
C MET A 48 -15.75 0.52 4.41
N ARG A 49 -15.39 0.71 5.69
CA ARG A 49 -14.61 -0.21 6.52
C ARG A 49 -13.30 -0.66 5.83
N LYS A 50 -12.73 0.24 5.03
CA LYS A 50 -11.56 0.07 4.15
C LYS A 50 -10.97 1.45 3.81
N CYS A 51 -9.82 1.45 3.15
CA CYS A 51 -9.15 2.64 2.58
C CYS A 51 -8.47 3.53 3.63
N GLU A 52 -8.26 3.02 4.84
CA GLU A 52 -7.46 3.67 5.88
C GLU A 52 -6.02 3.91 5.44
N ASP A 53 -5.48 2.97 4.67
CA ASP A 53 -4.17 3.02 4.03
C ASP A 53 -4.11 4.11 2.96
N ILE A 54 -5.13 4.20 2.11
CA ILE A 54 -5.22 5.24 1.08
C ILE A 54 -5.21 6.63 1.75
N LEU A 55 -6.09 6.85 2.72
CA LEU A 55 -6.18 8.14 3.42
C LEU A 55 -4.87 8.48 4.15
N MET A 56 -4.25 7.50 4.81
CA MET A 56 -2.97 7.70 5.49
C MET A 56 -1.86 8.13 4.51
N ASN A 57 -1.80 7.52 3.32
CA ASN A 57 -0.82 7.90 2.30
C ASN A 57 -1.08 9.33 1.77
N PHE A 58 -2.34 9.75 1.60
CA PHE A 58 -2.66 11.14 1.24
C PHE A 58 -2.20 12.14 2.29
N ILE A 59 -2.43 11.87 3.57
CA ILE A 59 -1.99 12.75 4.68
C ILE A 59 -0.46 12.88 4.72
N ALA A 60 0.26 11.77 4.53
CA ALA A 60 1.71 11.77 4.48
C ALA A 60 2.24 12.52 3.24
N ALA A 61 1.67 12.23 2.06
CA ALA A 61 2.09 12.81 0.79
C ALA A 61 1.80 14.32 0.70
N ASP A 62 0.68 14.80 1.25
CA ASP A 62 0.36 16.24 1.29
C ASP A 62 1.41 17.02 2.08
N LYS A 63 1.88 16.46 3.21
CA LYS A 63 2.93 17.05 4.03
C LYS A 63 4.32 16.96 3.42
N LEU A 64 4.70 15.78 2.93
CA LEU A 64 6.07 15.51 2.48
C LEU A 64 6.32 15.97 1.04
N ARG A 65 5.25 16.05 0.23
CA ARG A 65 5.31 16.27 -1.23
C ARG A 65 6.28 15.32 -1.92
N ALA A 66 6.35 14.08 -1.43
CA ALA A 66 7.24 13.03 -1.88
C ALA A 66 6.49 11.69 -1.94
N GLY A 67 6.94 10.79 -2.81
CA GLY A 67 6.42 9.43 -2.91
C GLY A 67 6.94 8.53 -1.77
N PRO A 68 6.29 7.38 -1.55
CA PRO A 68 6.72 6.43 -0.53
C PRO A 68 8.03 5.74 -0.92
N ILE A 69 8.73 5.22 0.09
CA ILE A 69 9.93 4.39 -0.10
C ILE A 69 9.53 2.94 0.08
N MET A 70 9.73 2.13 -0.96
CA MET A 70 9.61 0.68 -0.86
C MET A 70 10.91 0.09 -0.31
N VAL A 71 10.80 -0.70 0.75
CA VAL A 71 11.91 -1.49 1.29
C VAL A 71 11.64 -2.95 0.98
N GLY A 72 12.49 -3.55 0.13
CA GLY A 72 12.41 -4.97 -0.19
C GLY A 72 12.93 -5.85 0.95
N ALA A 73 12.43 -7.08 1.04
CA ALA A 73 12.93 -8.12 1.93
C ALA A 73 12.99 -9.45 1.17
N GLU A 74 13.97 -10.29 1.51
CA GLU A 74 14.17 -11.58 0.85
C GLU A 74 12.98 -12.53 1.06
N ARG A 75 12.40 -12.50 2.27
CA ARG A 75 11.22 -13.29 2.64
C ARG A 75 10.32 -12.48 3.55
N VAL A 76 9.03 -12.40 3.22
CA VAL A 76 7.98 -11.81 4.06
C VAL A 76 6.80 -12.78 4.10
N ARG A 77 6.27 -13.05 5.30
CA ARG A 77 5.16 -13.97 5.49
C ARG A 77 3.93 -13.24 6.02
N ASP A 78 2.82 -13.35 5.30
CA ASP A 78 1.53 -12.81 5.71
C ASP A 78 0.65 -13.91 6.34
N TRP A 79 0.63 -13.97 7.67
CA TRP A 79 -0.21 -14.91 8.43
C TRP A 79 -1.71 -14.58 8.39
N GLY A 80 -2.06 -13.37 7.95
CA GLY A 80 -3.44 -12.93 7.82
C GLY A 80 -4.06 -13.31 6.47
N ASP A 81 -3.27 -13.77 5.51
CA ASP A 81 -3.76 -14.26 4.24
C ASP A 81 -4.07 -15.76 4.33
N ALA A 82 -5.35 -16.10 4.28
CA ALA A 82 -5.81 -17.49 4.32
C ALA A 82 -5.32 -18.31 3.12
N HIS A 83 -5.02 -17.66 1.99
CA HIS A 83 -4.48 -18.31 0.80
C HIS A 83 -2.98 -18.64 0.92
N ALA A 84 -2.26 -17.86 1.72
CA ALA A 84 -0.83 -18.03 1.91
C ALA A 84 -0.49 -19.33 2.65
N ARG A 85 -1.44 -19.95 3.40
CA ARG A 85 -1.23 -21.17 4.22
C ARG A 85 -0.55 -22.34 3.51
N ASN A 86 -0.67 -22.44 2.18
CA ASN A 86 -0.13 -23.54 1.39
C ASN A 86 1.28 -23.27 0.81
N GLU A 87 1.87 -22.11 1.04
CA GLU A 87 3.19 -21.74 0.46
C GLU A 87 4.39 -22.25 1.26
N GLU A 88 4.17 -22.74 2.50
CA GLU A 88 5.25 -23.27 3.36
C GLU A 88 5.72 -24.68 2.95
N GLU A 89 5.00 -25.39 2.08
CA GLU A 89 5.37 -26.73 1.62
C GLU A 89 6.23 -26.75 0.34
N LYS A 90 6.53 -25.60 -0.28
CA LYS A 90 7.40 -25.55 -1.48
C LYS A 90 8.80 -25.05 -1.16
N GLY A 91 9.46 -25.72 -0.23
CA GLY A 91 10.92 -25.70 -0.11
C GLY A 91 11.54 -26.76 -1.02
N GLU A 92 12.40 -26.31 -1.94
CA GLU A 92 13.48 -27.07 -2.60
C GLU A 92 13.11 -28.26 -3.51
N ASN A 93 12.79 -27.94 -4.78
CA ASN A 93 13.34 -28.55 -6.01
C ASN A 93 12.35 -28.42 -7.18
N GLY A 94 12.80 -27.81 -8.29
CA GLY A 94 12.05 -27.86 -9.54
C GLY A 94 12.34 -26.71 -10.49
N SER A 95 13.47 -26.78 -11.19
CA SER A 95 13.62 -26.20 -12.52
C SER A 95 12.46 -26.64 -13.43
N GLY A 96 11.82 -25.73 -14.16
CA GLY A 96 10.86 -26.13 -15.19
C GLY A 96 9.92 -25.01 -15.64
N THR A 97 10.36 -24.31 -16.68
CA THR A 97 9.63 -23.65 -17.78
C THR A 97 8.10 -23.74 -17.78
N GLN A 98 7.44 -22.60 -17.98
CA GLN A 98 6.16 -22.56 -18.71
C GLN A 98 6.25 -21.48 -19.81
N GLU A 99 6.58 -21.94 -21.02
CA GLU A 99 6.17 -21.29 -22.26
C GLU A 99 4.68 -21.61 -22.49
N GLU A 100 3.92 -20.54 -22.75
CA GLU A 100 2.87 -20.35 -23.77
C GLU A 100 2.00 -21.52 -24.30
N GLU A 101 0.67 -21.37 -24.18
CA GLU A 101 -0.43 -21.64 -25.16
C GLU A 101 -1.75 -21.54 -24.36
N ARG A 102 -2.79 -20.75 -24.68
CA ARG A 102 -3.44 -20.39 -25.95
C ARG A 102 -4.36 -19.18 -25.73
#